data_AF-A0AAX4KGP7-F1
#
_entry.id   AF-A0AAX4KGP7-F1
#
_cell.length_a   1.000
_cell.length_b   1.000
_cell.length_c   1.000
_cell.angle_alpha   90.00
_cell.angle_beta   90.00
_cell.angle_gamma   90.00
#
_symmetry.space_group_name_H-M   'P 1'
#
loop_
_entity.id
_entity.type
_entity.pdbx_description
1 polymer ?
#
loop_
_entity_poly.entity_id
_entity_poly.type
_entity_poly.pdbx_seq_one_letter_code
_entity_poly.pdbx_strand_id
1 'polypeptide(L)'
;MGVAATPIEGRKNTSASDSQAECHTFYADIYAETTSNFDLKSVIGEPPENQQALTEQIISYFAAGSTLPSQTFAAPTIEVKERYQLWFEYCQPRSGKPEGIDQTHHGLVGYAGYWNVQADDYKTYSFAENAAEKGWATLSYDRLGVGRSAHPDGTNIVQMPFEIQQSISIPHSLREGRLADIGKFETIIGIGHYKSYGSALLTGVSAVSPSTFDAIVLTGFSNNVTEGPSALFSFQLTIASLAYPERFAGYPND
;
A
#
# COMPACT_ATOMS: atom_id res chain seq x y z
N MET A 1 14.11 4.89 13.75
CA MET A 1 14.60 3.50 13.55
C MET A 1 13.46 2.69 12.98
N GLY A 2 13.45 2.47 11.67
CA GLY A 2 12.51 1.57 11.01
C GLY A 2 13.07 0.16 11.04
N VAL A 3 12.28 -0.80 11.51
CA VAL A 3 12.63 -2.22 11.37
C VAL A 3 12.50 -2.55 9.89
N ALA A 4 13.63 -2.67 9.20
CA ALA A 4 13.66 -3.21 7.85
C ALA A 4 13.33 -4.70 7.95
N ALA A 5 12.12 -5.08 7.53
CA ALA A 5 11.82 -6.48 7.30
C ALA A 5 12.71 -6.96 6.14
N THR A 6 13.59 -7.91 6.43
CA THR A 6 14.52 -8.52 5.47
C THR A 6 13.74 -9.27 4.38
N PRO A 7 14.17 -9.21 3.11
CA PRO A 7 13.55 -9.97 2.01
C PRO A 7 13.52 -11.48 2.27
N ILE A 8 12.53 -12.13 1.66
CA ILE A 8 12.18 -13.56 1.82
C ILE A 8 13.31 -14.50 1.33
N GLU A 9 14.29 -14.01 0.56
CA GLU A 9 15.29 -14.82 -0.18
C GLU A 9 16.33 -15.57 0.67
N GLY A 10 16.31 -15.49 2.00
CA GLY A 10 17.42 -16.00 2.80
C GLY A 10 17.11 -16.76 4.09
N ARG A 11 15.85 -17.08 4.42
CA ARG A 11 15.54 -17.67 5.74
C ARG A 11 15.20 -19.15 5.72
N LYS A 12 15.87 -19.87 6.64
CA LYS A 12 15.62 -21.27 6.98
C LYS A 12 14.17 -21.42 7.40
N ASN A 13 13.48 -22.38 6.79
CA ASN A 13 12.20 -22.92 7.24
C ASN A 13 12.21 -23.11 8.76
N THR A 14 11.56 -22.20 9.49
CA THR A 14 10.99 -22.55 10.78
C THR A 14 9.94 -23.63 10.49
N SER A 15 9.95 -24.72 11.26
CA SER A 15 9.15 -25.90 10.95
C SER A 15 7.67 -25.53 10.78
N ALA A 16 7.09 -25.91 9.64
CA ALA A 16 5.69 -25.68 9.27
C ALA A 16 4.65 -26.26 10.27
N SER A 17 5.08 -26.98 11.31
CA SER A 17 4.21 -27.63 12.30
C SER A 17 3.52 -26.67 13.27
N ASP A 18 4.08 -25.47 13.48
CA ASP A 18 3.65 -24.58 14.57
C ASP A 18 3.06 -23.25 14.06
N SER A 19 2.75 -23.15 12.77
CA SER A 19 2.13 -21.97 12.15
C SER A 19 0.61 -22.16 12.08
N GLN A 20 -0.16 -21.14 12.44
CA GLN A 20 -1.62 -21.12 12.39
C GLN A 20 -2.13 -20.81 10.97
N ALA A 21 -1.33 -20.08 10.20
CA ALA A 21 -1.63 -19.69 8.84
C ALA A 21 -1.02 -20.64 7.78
N GLU A 22 -1.76 -20.88 6.72
CA GLU A 22 -1.22 -21.37 5.44
C GLU A 22 -1.25 -20.22 4.44
N CYS A 23 -0.06 -19.78 4.02
CA CYS A 23 0.10 -18.62 3.14
C CYS A 23 0.61 -19.02 1.77
N HIS A 24 0.08 -18.39 0.73
CA HIS A 24 0.63 -18.43 -0.62
C HIS A 24 0.52 -17.07 -1.28
N THR A 25 1.29 -16.89 -2.35
CA THR A 25 1.47 -15.59 -2.99
C THR A 25 1.10 -15.69 -4.46
N PHE A 26 0.49 -14.65 -5.00
CA PHE A 26 0.09 -14.63 -6.41
C PHE A 26 0.10 -13.21 -6.96
N TYR A 27 0.03 -13.12 -8.28
CA TYR A 27 -0.19 -11.87 -8.98
C TYR A 27 -1.60 -11.85 -9.54
N ALA A 28 -2.27 -10.69 -9.47
CA ALA A 28 -3.55 -10.49 -10.12
C ALA A 28 -3.62 -9.09 -10.74
N ASP A 29 -4.22 -9.03 -11.92
CA ASP A 29 -4.39 -7.78 -12.64
C ASP A 29 -5.63 -7.04 -12.15
N ILE A 30 -5.43 -5.92 -11.46
CA ILE A 30 -6.50 -5.09 -10.91
C ILE A 30 -6.76 -3.93 -11.86
N TYR A 31 -7.97 -3.90 -12.41
CA TYR A 31 -8.47 -2.75 -13.16
C TYR A 31 -9.03 -1.71 -12.21
N ALA A 32 -8.77 -0.44 -12.50
CA ALA A 32 -9.36 0.69 -11.80
C ALA A 32 -9.52 1.87 -12.76
N GLU A 33 -10.40 2.80 -12.41
CA GLU A 33 -10.69 3.99 -13.19
C GLU A 33 -10.97 5.17 -12.27
N THR A 34 -10.33 6.31 -12.51
CA THR A 34 -10.55 7.55 -11.77
C THR A 34 -10.36 8.76 -12.66
N THR A 35 -11.08 9.84 -12.37
CA THR A 35 -10.88 11.16 -12.98
C THR A 35 -10.27 12.17 -12.01
N SER A 36 -9.80 11.67 -10.85
CA SER A 36 -9.38 12.48 -9.71
C SER A 36 -7.88 12.46 -9.44
N ASN A 37 -7.08 11.74 -10.23
CA ASN A 37 -5.63 11.89 -10.17
C ASN A 37 -5.26 13.31 -10.61
N PHE A 38 -4.25 13.90 -9.99
CA PHE A 38 -3.74 15.22 -10.37
C PHE A 38 -2.68 15.09 -11.47
N ASP A 39 -2.65 16.04 -12.41
CA ASP A 39 -1.53 16.22 -13.34
C ASP A 39 -0.38 16.94 -12.61
N LEU A 40 0.31 16.19 -11.76
CA LEU A 40 1.42 16.72 -10.98
C LEU A 40 2.60 17.08 -11.88
N LYS A 41 2.83 16.35 -12.98
CA LYS A 41 3.90 16.70 -13.93
C LYS A 41 3.77 18.12 -14.48
N SER A 42 2.55 18.59 -14.72
CA SER A 42 2.31 19.99 -15.16
C SER A 42 2.69 21.04 -14.12
N VAL A 43 2.77 20.67 -12.84
CA VAL A 43 3.04 21.57 -11.71
C VAL A 43 4.47 21.44 -11.21
N ILE A 44 4.91 20.21 -10.94
CA ILE A 44 6.20 19.93 -10.29
C ILE A 44 7.29 19.47 -11.27
N GLY A 45 6.94 19.27 -12.55
CA GLY A 45 7.86 18.87 -13.61
C GLY A 45 8.11 17.37 -13.69
N GLU A 46 9.16 17.01 -14.44
CA GLU A 46 9.65 15.64 -14.55
C GLU A 46 10.37 15.20 -13.26
N PRO A 47 10.56 13.88 -13.06
CA PRO A 47 11.22 13.35 -11.87
C PRO A 47 12.64 13.93 -11.72
N PRO A 48 13.10 14.19 -10.49
CA PRO A 48 14.37 14.88 -10.25
C PRO A 48 15.55 14.06 -10.80
N GLU A 49 16.44 14.71 -11.55
CA GLU A 49 17.59 14.06 -12.19
C GLU A 49 18.64 13.53 -11.20
N ASN A 50 18.72 14.11 -10.00
CA ASN A 50 19.68 13.77 -8.96
C ASN A 50 19.22 14.22 -7.57
N GLN A 51 19.96 13.81 -6.52
CA GLN A 51 19.60 14.07 -5.13
C GLN A 51 19.55 15.58 -4.80
N GLN A 52 20.38 16.38 -5.45
CA GLN A 52 20.38 17.83 -5.25
C GLN A 52 19.07 18.43 -5.75
N ALA A 53 18.65 18.09 -6.99
CA ALA A 53 17.38 18.54 -7.55
C ALA A 53 16.19 18.15 -6.68
N LEU A 54 16.15 16.89 -6.19
CA LEU A 54 15.11 16.44 -5.24
C LEU A 54 15.12 17.28 -3.96
N THR A 55 16.30 17.53 -3.38
CA THR A 55 16.44 18.30 -2.14
C THR A 55 15.97 19.73 -2.32
N GLU A 56 16.35 20.38 -3.42
CA GLU A 56 15.91 21.74 -3.76
C GLU A 56 14.39 21.81 -3.97
N GLN A 57 13.80 20.82 -4.64
CA GLN A 57 12.36 20.72 -4.84
C GLN A 57 11.60 20.57 -3.51
N ILE A 58 12.06 19.70 -2.62
CA ILE A 58 11.45 19.53 -1.28
C ILE A 58 11.58 20.80 -0.44
N ILE A 59 12.75 21.46 -0.45
CA ILE A 59 12.92 22.75 0.23
C ILE A 59 11.97 23.78 -0.35
N SER A 60 11.83 23.87 -1.67
CA SER A 60 10.91 24.80 -2.34
C SER A 60 9.46 24.53 -1.96
N TYR A 61 9.04 23.26 -1.87
CA TYR A 61 7.68 22.88 -1.49
C TYR A 61 7.32 23.33 -0.07
N PHE A 62 8.24 23.16 0.89
CA PHE A 62 7.98 23.49 2.31
C PHE A 62 8.50 24.85 2.75
N ALA A 63 9.11 25.65 1.86
CA ALA A 63 9.60 26.98 2.17
C ALA A 63 8.47 27.92 2.61
N ALA A 64 8.75 28.78 3.59
CA ALA A 64 7.81 29.81 4.02
C ALA A 64 7.49 30.75 2.83
N GLY A 65 6.20 30.94 2.55
CA GLY A 65 5.73 31.74 1.42
C GLY A 65 5.73 31.02 0.06
N SER A 66 6.05 29.72 0.02
CA SER A 66 5.94 28.93 -1.20
C SER A 66 4.49 28.83 -1.68
N THR A 67 4.29 28.97 -2.99
CA THR A 67 3.01 28.73 -3.66
C THR A 67 2.88 27.32 -4.21
N LEU A 68 3.93 26.49 -4.11
CA LEU A 68 3.95 25.16 -4.71
C LEU A 68 2.90 24.21 -4.10
N PRO A 69 2.66 24.20 -2.77
CA PRO A 69 1.58 23.39 -2.20
C PRO A 69 0.21 23.78 -2.73
N SER A 70 -0.11 25.08 -2.80
CA SER A 70 -1.42 25.53 -3.32
C SER A 70 -1.58 25.26 -4.81
N GLN A 71 -0.51 25.36 -5.60
CA GLN A 71 -0.51 24.95 -7.00
C GLN A 71 -0.73 23.44 -7.16
N THR A 72 -0.11 22.63 -6.30
CA THR A 72 -0.27 21.17 -6.29
C THR A 72 -1.72 20.77 -5.99
N PHE A 73 -2.34 21.37 -4.97
CA PHE A 73 -3.76 21.13 -4.66
C PHE A 73 -4.73 21.71 -5.70
N ALA A 74 -4.29 22.67 -6.51
CA ALA A 74 -5.05 23.26 -7.60
C ALA A 74 -4.70 22.66 -8.98
N ALA A 75 -3.87 21.61 -9.02
CA ALA A 75 -3.48 20.96 -10.26
C ALA A 75 -4.73 20.46 -11.01
N PRO A 76 -4.75 20.52 -12.35
CA PRO A 76 -5.79 19.87 -13.14
C PRO A 76 -5.87 18.38 -12.79
N THR A 77 -7.06 17.79 -12.87
CA THR A 77 -7.18 16.34 -12.75
C THR A 77 -7.11 15.66 -14.10
N ILE A 78 -6.65 14.42 -14.11
CA ILE A 78 -6.52 13.55 -15.28
C ILE A 78 -7.32 12.27 -15.07
N GLU A 79 -7.80 11.74 -16.19
CA GLU A 79 -8.41 10.42 -16.24
C GLU A 79 -7.33 9.34 -16.32
N VAL A 80 -7.45 8.35 -15.45
CA VAL A 80 -6.62 7.14 -15.46
C VAL A 80 -7.57 5.96 -15.47
N LYS A 81 -7.48 5.12 -16.52
CA LYS A 81 -8.36 3.97 -16.76
C LYS A 81 -7.50 2.80 -17.20
N GLU A 82 -6.94 2.08 -16.23
CA GLU A 82 -5.87 1.13 -16.51
C GLU A 82 -5.97 -0.14 -15.66
N ARG A 83 -5.24 -1.16 -16.10
CA ARG A 83 -5.09 -2.43 -15.39
C ARG A 83 -3.62 -2.63 -15.04
N TYR A 84 -3.35 -2.84 -13.75
CA TYR A 84 -2.01 -3.09 -13.26
C TYR A 84 -1.93 -4.41 -12.50
N GLN A 85 -0.83 -5.12 -12.72
CA GLN A 85 -0.50 -6.33 -11.98
C GLN A 85 -0.08 -5.97 -10.56
N LEU A 86 -0.83 -6.44 -9.56
CA LEU A 86 -0.48 -6.30 -8.16
C LEU A 86 -0.05 -7.65 -7.58
N TRP A 87 0.90 -7.60 -6.65
CA TRP A 87 1.34 -8.76 -5.89
C TRP A 87 0.51 -8.91 -4.62
N PHE A 88 0.09 -10.14 -4.32
CA PHE A 88 -0.72 -10.49 -3.17
C PHE A 88 -0.07 -11.61 -2.33
N GLU A 89 -0.29 -11.54 -1.03
CA GLU A 89 -0.14 -12.64 -0.07
C GLU A 89 -1.50 -12.97 0.51
N TYR A 90 -1.95 -14.19 0.30
CA TYR A 90 -3.15 -14.71 0.92
C TYR A 90 -2.78 -15.74 1.98
N CYS A 91 -3.28 -15.55 3.18
CA CYS A 91 -3.10 -16.47 4.30
C CYS A 91 -4.46 -16.90 4.84
N GLN A 92 -4.62 -18.20 5.08
CA GLN A 92 -5.84 -18.79 5.63
C GLN A 92 -5.56 -19.67 6.85
N PRO A 93 -6.56 -19.97 7.70
CA PRO A 93 -6.43 -21.01 8.72
C PRO A 93 -6.10 -22.36 8.08
N ARG A 94 -5.19 -23.14 8.70
CA ARG A 94 -4.84 -24.50 8.23
C ARG A 94 -5.99 -25.50 8.24
N SER A 95 -7.04 -25.22 9.01
CA SER A 95 -8.19 -26.09 9.15
C SER A 95 -9.47 -25.27 9.18
N GLY A 96 -10.50 -25.77 8.50
CA GLY A 96 -11.78 -25.09 8.40
C GLY A 96 -11.82 -24.08 7.26
N LYS A 97 -13.03 -23.62 6.93
CA LYS A 97 -13.24 -22.52 5.98
C LYS A 97 -13.12 -21.20 6.75
N PRO A 98 -12.42 -20.19 6.23
CA PRO A 98 -12.36 -18.88 6.88
C PRO A 98 -13.76 -18.27 7.03
N GLU A 99 -14.01 -17.60 8.16
CA GLU A 99 -15.27 -16.89 8.42
C GLU A 99 -15.43 -15.64 7.53
N GLY A 100 -14.31 -14.98 7.27
CA GLY A 100 -14.21 -13.78 6.45
C GLY A 100 -12.75 -13.52 6.08
N ILE A 101 -12.51 -12.38 5.43
CA ILE A 101 -11.17 -11.97 5.01
C ILE A 101 -10.87 -10.52 5.38
N ASP A 102 -9.68 -10.32 5.92
CA ASP A 102 -9.11 -9.00 6.17
C ASP A 102 -8.30 -8.56 4.95
N GLN A 103 -8.78 -7.57 4.21
CA GLN A 103 -7.98 -6.91 3.18
C GLN A 103 -7.11 -5.84 3.84
N THR A 104 -5.81 -6.09 3.87
CA THR A 104 -4.87 -5.28 4.62
C THR A 104 -4.20 -4.21 3.74
N HIS A 105 -3.98 -3.02 4.31
CA HIS A 105 -3.43 -1.85 3.61
C HIS A 105 -2.22 -1.33 4.39
N HIS A 106 -1.02 -1.57 3.84
CA HIS A 106 0.20 -1.01 4.40
C HIS A 106 0.30 0.50 4.11
N GLY A 107 1.10 1.23 4.89
CA GLY A 107 1.27 2.67 4.68
C GLY A 107 2.44 3.05 3.78
N LEU A 108 2.94 4.28 3.95
CA LEU A 108 3.91 4.93 3.06
C LEU A 108 5.24 4.18 2.93
N VAL A 109 5.84 3.80 4.05
CA VAL A 109 7.20 3.20 4.10
C VAL A 109 7.08 1.73 4.50
N GLY A 110 6.35 0.97 3.69
CA GLY A 110 6.06 -0.45 3.94
C GLY A 110 5.61 -1.15 2.67
N TYR A 111 5.36 -2.45 2.80
CA TYR A 111 4.85 -3.34 1.76
C TYR A 111 4.01 -4.43 2.45
N ALA A 112 3.44 -5.37 1.71
CA ALA A 112 2.53 -6.41 2.24
C ALA A 112 3.10 -7.16 3.46
N GLY A 113 4.40 -7.39 3.49
CA GLY A 113 5.09 -8.10 4.57
C GLY A 113 4.97 -7.43 5.95
N TYR A 114 4.51 -6.18 6.03
CA TYR A 114 4.14 -5.53 7.30
C TYR A 114 3.07 -6.32 8.08
N TRP A 115 2.13 -6.97 7.38
CA TRP A 115 1.03 -7.69 8.01
C TRP A 115 1.37 -9.13 8.37
N ASN A 116 2.50 -9.64 7.88
CA ASN A 116 2.97 -10.99 8.14
C ASN A 116 4.46 -10.98 8.53
N VAL A 117 4.78 -10.22 9.59
CA VAL A 117 6.16 -10.13 10.09
C VAL A 117 6.54 -11.46 10.75
N GLN A 118 7.45 -12.18 10.11
CA GLN A 118 8.07 -13.37 10.65
C GLN A 118 9.40 -12.98 11.30
N ALA A 119 9.40 -12.86 12.62
CA ALA A 119 10.59 -12.70 13.45
C ALA A 119 10.85 -14.02 14.18
N ASP A 120 12.09 -14.49 14.15
CA ASP A 120 12.47 -15.87 14.51
C ASP A 120 11.97 -16.31 15.91
N ASP A 121 11.79 -15.36 16.84
CA ASP A 121 11.31 -15.61 18.21
C ASP A 121 9.92 -15.03 18.52
N TYR A 122 9.26 -14.35 17.57
CA TYR A 122 8.04 -13.58 17.83
C TYR A 122 6.99 -13.73 16.73
N LYS A 123 6.36 -14.91 16.67
CA LYS A 123 5.14 -15.13 15.88
C LYS A 123 3.98 -14.22 16.31
N THR A 124 4.01 -13.73 17.54
CA THR A 124 3.01 -12.83 18.11
C THR A 124 2.85 -11.51 17.34
N TYR A 125 3.83 -11.13 16.51
CA TYR A 125 3.77 -9.90 15.71
C TYR A 125 3.21 -10.10 14.30
N SER A 126 2.99 -11.34 13.84
CA SER A 126 2.34 -11.57 12.54
C SER A 126 0.83 -11.44 12.69
N PHE A 127 0.24 -10.42 12.06
CA PHE A 127 -1.21 -10.26 12.03
C PHE A 127 -1.88 -11.43 11.29
N ALA A 128 -1.28 -11.91 10.19
CA ALA A 128 -1.78 -13.07 9.45
C ALA A 128 -1.88 -14.34 10.32
N GLU A 129 -0.87 -14.62 11.16
CA GLU A 129 -0.90 -15.76 12.09
C GLU A 129 -1.99 -15.60 13.15
N ASN A 130 -2.12 -14.40 13.73
CA ASN A 130 -3.15 -14.11 14.74
C ASN A 130 -4.57 -14.19 14.16
N ALA A 131 -4.78 -13.68 12.94
CA ALA A 131 -6.07 -13.76 12.25
C ALA A 131 -6.45 -15.21 11.92
N ALA A 132 -5.49 -15.99 11.41
CA ALA A 132 -5.69 -17.41 11.11
C ALA A 132 -6.04 -18.23 12.37
N GLU A 133 -5.38 -17.96 13.50
CA GLU A 133 -5.72 -18.58 14.80
C GLU A 133 -7.18 -18.33 15.21
N LYS A 134 -7.75 -17.18 14.81
CA LYS A 134 -9.14 -16.82 15.07
C LYS A 134 -10.11 -17.24 13.96
N GLY A 135 -9.65 -17.99 12.96
CA GLY A 135 -10.51 -18.48 11.87
C GLY A 135 -10.72 -17.49 10.71
N TRP A 136 -9.92 -16.43 10.64
CA TRP A 136 -10.00 -15.40 9.60
C TRP A 136 -8.88 -15.54 8.58
N ALA A 137 -9.18 -15.23 7.31
CA ALA A 137 -8.16 -15.11 6.28
C ALA A 137 -7.62 -13.68 6.22
N THR A 138 -6.42 -13.51 5.68
CA THR A 138 -5.87 -12.19 5.36
C THR A 138 -5.46 -12.14 3.91
N LEU A 139 -5.68 -10.98 3.28
CA LEU A 139 -5.21 -10.65 1.94
C LEU A 139 -4.39 -9.37 2.03
N SER A 140 -3.07 -9.54 2.04
CA SER A 140 -2.12 -8.44 1.99
C SER A 140 -1.64 -8.25 0.56
N TYR A 141 -1.35 -7.01 0.17
CA TYR A 141 -0.86 -6.73 -1.18
C TYR A 141 0.15 -5.60 -1.16
N ASP A 142 1.10 -5.64 -2.10
CA ASP A 142 1.97 -4.51 -2.34
C ASP A 142 1.16 -3.50 -3.17
N ARG A 143 0.98 -2.27 -2.67
CA ARG A 143 0.26 -1.21 -3.41
C ARG A 143 0.97 -0.90 -4.73
N LEU A 144 0.28 -0.24 -5.65
CA LEU A 144 0.86 0.20 -6.92
C LEU A 144 2.11 1.05 -6.66
N GLY A 145 3.17 0.84 -7.46
CA GLY A 145 4.45 1.52 -7.29
C GLY A 145 5.31 1.01 -6.13
N VAL A 146 4.89 -0.05 -5.43
CA VAL A 146 5.59 -0.58 -4.25
C VAL A 146 5.93 -2.05 -4.41
N GLY A 147 7.09 -2.45 -3.89
CA GLY A 147 7.42 -3.85 -3.64
C GLY A 147 7.53 -4.65 -4.93
N ARG A 148 6.67 -5.67 -5.08
CA ARG A 148 6.64 -6.55 -6.26
C ARG A 148 5.53 -6.21 -7.24
N SER A 149 4.67 -5.25 -6.93
CA SER A 149 3.61 -4.79 -7.83
C SER A 149 4.17 -3.99 -8.99
N ALA A 150 3.34 -3.67 -9.97
CA ALA A 150 3.72 -2.82 -11.09
C ALA A 150 4.21 -1.44 -10.60
N HIS A 151 5.24 -0.90 -11.28
CA HIS A 151 5.80 0.43 -11.04
C HIS A 151 5.59 1.32 -12.29
N PRO A 152 4.35 1.79 -12.55
CA PRO A 152 4.11 2.79 -13.59
C PRO A 152 4.60 4.17 -13.12
N ASP A 153 4.33 5.20 -13.92
CA ASP A 153 4.60 6.61 -13.61
C ASP A 153 4.17 6.99 -12.19
N GLY A 154 5.17 7.22 -11.33
CA GLY A 154 5.01 7.52 -9.91
C GLY A 154 4.37 8.89 -9.67
N THR A 155 4.46 9.79 -10.65
CA THR A 155 4.01 11.17 -10.51
C THR A 155 2.54 11.33 -10.86
N ASN A 156 2.09 10.82 -12.02
CA ASN A 156 0.72 11.05 -12.52
C ASN A 156 -0.20 9.83 -12.34
N ILE A 157 0.33 8.61 -12.20
CA ILE A 157 -0.47 7.39 -12.09
C ILE A 157 -0.57 6.90 -10.65
N VAL A 158 0.57 6.73 -9.97
CA VAL A 158 0.62 6.21 -8.60
C VAL A 158 0.15 7.28 -7.60
N GLN A 159 -1.16 7.43 -7.48
CA GLN A 159 -1.77 8.39 -6.55
C GLN A 159 -2.96 7.77 -5.80
N MET A 160 -3.23 8.33 -4.62
CA MET A 160 -4.30 7.88 -3.73
C MET A 160 -5.68 7.73 -4.41
N PRO A 161 -6.14 8.65 -5.30
CA PRO A 161 -7.44 8.49 -5.95
C PRO A 161 -7.54 7.23 -6.81
N PHE A 162 -6.49 6.85 -7.53
CA PHE A 162 -6.46 5.62 -8.31
C PHE A 162 -6.34 4.39 -7.41
N GLU A 163 -5.51 4.44 -6.37
CA GLU A 163 -5.38 3.35 -5.40
C GLU A 163 -6.67 3.06 -4.62
N ILE A 164 -7.48 4.10 -4.32
CA ILE A 164 -8.82 3.94 -3.74
C ILE A 164 -9.69 3.05 -4.65
N GLN A 165 -9.64 3.29 -5.96
CA GLN A 165 -10.43 2.52 -6.93
C GLN A 165 -9.92 1.08 -7.09
N GLN A 166 -8.60 0.87 -6.99
CA GLN A 166 -8.03 -0.47 -6.91
C GLN A 166 -8.50 -1.20 -5.63
N SER A 167 -8.48 -0.51 -4.48
CA SER A 167 -8.94 -1.05 -3.20
C SER A 167 -10.44 -1.38 -3.18
N ILE A 168 -11.27 -0.70 -3.98
CA ILE A 168 -12.68 -1.03 -4.20
C ILE A 168 -12.86 -2.25 -5.13
N SER A 169 -12.01 -2.37 -6.15
CA SER A 169 -12.10 -3.43 -7.15
C SER A 169 -11.69 -4.81 -6.62
N ILE A 170 -10.80 -4.85 -5.63
CA ILE A 170 -10.35 -6.09 -4.99
C ILE A 170 -11.50 -6.81 -4.25
N PRO A 171 -12.26 -6.17 -3.32
CA PRO A 171 -13.43 -6.76 -2.67
C PRO A 171 -14.53 -7.19 -3.63
N HIS A 172 -14.74 -6.45 -4.73
CA HIS A 172 -15.69 -6.86 -5.75
C HIS A 172 -15.28 -8.20 -6.38
N SER A 173 -13.99 -8.34 -6.74
CA SER A 173 -13.43 -9.59 -7.28
C SER A 173 -13.48 -10.73 -6.27
N LEU A 174 -13.25 -10.45 -4.97
CA LEU A 174 -13.37 -11.42 -3.88
C LEU A 174 -14.82 -11.93 -3.72
N ARG A 175 -15.82 -11.04 -3.77
CA ARG A 175 -17.24 -11.40 -3.67
C ARG A 175 -17.75 -12.19 -4.86
N GLU A 176 -17.07 -12.11 -6.00
CA GLU A 176 -17.41 -12.89 -7.19
C GLU A 176 -16.55 -14.16 -7.32
N GLY A 177 -15.55 -14.35 -6.44
CA GLY A 177 -14.61 -15.47 -6.53
C GLY A 177 -13.73 -15.42 -7.79
N ARG A 178 -13.42 -14.21 -8.28
CA ARG A 178 -12.61 -13.97 -9.48
C ARG A 178 -11.18 -13.56 -9.18
N LEU A 179 -10.86 -13.29 -7.91
CA LEU A 179 -9.50 -12.92 -7.51
C LEU A 179 -8.65 -14.18 -7.29
N ALA A 180 -8.07 -14.70 -8.38
CA ALA A 180 -7.31 -15.97 -8.37
C ALA A 180 -8.12 -17.16 -7.79
N ASP A 181 -7.44 -18.22 -7.38
CA ASP A 181 -8.07 -19.47 -6.91
C ASP A 181 -8.28 -19.52 -5.38
N ILE A 182 -8.41 -18.37 -4.72
CA ILE A 182 -8.59 -18.29 -3.25
C ILE A 182 -10.06 -18.40 -2.82
N GLY A 183 -10.97 -18.55 -3.77
CA GLY A 183 -12.40 -18.69 -3.54
C GLY A 183 -13.13 -17.35 -3.33
N LYS A 184 -14.33 -17.45 -2.75
CA LYS A 184 -15.26 -16.33 -2.59
C LYS A 184 -15.45 -15.95 -1.12
N PHE A 185 -15.48 -14.64 -0.86
CA PHE A 185 -15.70 -14.08 0.48
C PHE A 185 -16.88 -13.10 0.45
N GLU A 186 -17.81 -13.27 1.39
CA GLU A 186 -18.94 -12.33 1.55
C GLU A 186 -18.59 -11.23 2.56
N THR A 187 -18.00 -11.62 3.68
CA THR A 187 -17.54 -10.71 4.74
C THR A 187 -16.09 -10.30 4.50
N ILE A 188 -15.88 -9.02 4.23
CA ILE A 188 -14.59 -8.43 3.90
C ILE A 188 -14.36 -7.21 4.79
N ILE A 189 -13.31 -7.24 5.60
CA ILE A 189 -12.94 -6.16 6.51
C ILE A 189 -11.72 -5.43 5.96
N GLY A 190 -11.82 -4.12 5.83
CA GLY A 190 -10.69 -3.28 5.41
C GLY A 190 -9.83 -2.93 6.62
N ILE A 191 -8.58 -3.36 6.67
CA ILE A 191 -7.66 -3.02 7.76
C ILE A 191 -6.52 -2.16 7.22
N GLY A 192 -6.32 -0.99 7.80
CA GLY A 192 -5.27 -0.06 7.36
C GLY A 192 -4.30 0.27 8.49
N HIS A 193 -3.01 0.32 8.16
CA HIS A 193 -1.95 0.74 9.07
C HIS A 193 -1.00 1.76 8.45
N TYR A 194 -0.21 2.35 9.36
CA TYR A 194 1.11 2.91 9.14
C TYR A 194 1.12 4.33 8.61
N LYS A 195 1.63 5.26 9.45
CA LYS A 195 1.80 6.69 9.13
C LYS A 195 0.65 7.23 8.26
N SER A 196 -0.58 6.94 8.71
CA SER A 196 -1.85 7.38 8.12
C SER A 196 -2.23 6.85 6.73
N TYR A 197 -1.32 6.39 5.85
CA TYR A 197 -1.70 6.18 4.45
C TYR A 197 -2.70 5.04 4.22
N GLY A 198 -2.47 3.84 4.76
CA GLY A 198 -3.42 2.72 4.60
C GLY A 198 -4.79 3.04 5.19
N SER A 199 -4.83 3.72 6.35
CA SER A 199 -6.08 4.17 6.98
C SER A 199 -6.75 5.36 6.27
N ALA A 200 -5.97 6.30 5.73
CA ALA A 200 -6.49 7.41 4.94
C ALA A 200 -7.08 6.91 3.62
N LEU A 201 -6.42 5.94 2.98
CA LEU A 201 -6.95 5.25 1.81
C LEU A 201 -8.29 4.58 2.14
N LEU A 202 -8.41 3.84 3.24
CA LEU A 202 -9.69 3.25 3.66
C LEU A 202 -10.76 4.30 3.99
N THR A 203 -10.38 5.44 4.58
CA THR A 203 -11.30 6.57 4.79
C THR A 203 -11.80 7.11 3.45
N GLY A 204 -10.94 7.22 2.45
CA GLY A 204 -11.29 7.59 1.07
C GLY A 204 -12.20 6.56 0.40
N VAL A 205 -11.93 5.27 0.58
CA VAL A 205 -12.82 4.19 0.11
C VAL A 205 -14.21 4.33 0.73
N SER A 206 -14.31 4.55 2.05
CA SER A 206 -15.60 4.75 2.71
C SER A 206 -16.34 6.00 2.24
N ALA A 207 -15.62 7.06 1.85
CA ALA A 207 -16.22 8.26 1.30
C ALA A 207 -16.79 8.06 -0.11
N VAL A 208 -16.12 7.24 -0.95
CA VAL A 208 -16.51 7.03 -2.36
C VAL A 208 -17.45 5.84 -2.54
N SER A 209 -17.23 4.76 -1.80
CA SER A 209 -17.97 3.50 -1.90
C SER A 209 -18.14 2.87 -0.50
N PRO A 210 -19.05 3.40 0.33
CA PRO A 210 -19.20 3.02 1.74
C PRO A 210 -19.57 1.54 1.96
N SER A 211 -20.16 0.87 0.97
CA SER A 211 -20.54 -0.55 1.05
C SER A 211 -19.44 -1.51 0.58
N THR A 212 -18.23 -1.00 0.27
CA THR A 212 -17.11 -1.83 -0.20
C THR A 212 -16.69 -2.85 0.86
N PHE A 213 -16.58 -2.43 2.12
CA PHE A 213 -16.17 -3.26 3.25
C PHE A 213 -17.31 -3.36 4.26
N ASP A 214 -17.43 -4.52 4.91
CA ASP A 214 -18.43 -4.76 5.96
C ASP A 214 -18.07 -4.02 7.26
N ALA A 215 -16.77 -3.81 7.49
CA ALA A 215 -16.25 -2.85 8.46
C ALA A 215 -14.86 -2.38 8.04
N ILE A 216 -14.39 -1.29 8.66
CA ILE A 216 -13.01 -0.82 8.52
C ILE A 216 -12.35 -0.70 9.89
N VAL A 217 -11.06 -1.01 9.95
CA VAL A 217 -10.20 -0.83 11.13
C VAL A 217 -9.06 0.12 10.76
N LEU A 218 -9.05 1.28 11.41
CA LEU A 218 -8.06 2.33 11.18
C LEU A 218 -7.03 2.32 12.31
N THR A 219 -5.76 2.04 11.99
CA THR A 219 -4.70 1.93 12.99
C THR A 219 -3.57 2.92 12.69
N GLY A 220 -3.02 3.56 13.73
CA GLY A 220 -2.00 4.61 13.54
C GLY A 220 -2.51 5.81 12.71
N PHE A 221 -3.78 6.16 12.88
CA PHE A 221 -4.50 7.18 12.13
C PHE A 221 -4.89 8.37 13.01
N SER A 222 -4.91 9.56 12.41
CA SER A 222 -5.44 10.79 13.00
C SER A 222 -6.23 11.53 11.93
N ASN A 223 -7.39 12.07 12.29
CA ASN A 223 -8.16 12.96 11.43
C ASN A 223 -7.56 14.38 11.36
N ASN A 224 -6.61 14.71 12.24
CA ASN A 224 -5.89 15.97 12.18
C ASN A 224 -4.71 15.86 11.21
N VAL A 225 -4.84 16.51 10.06
CA VAL A 225 -3.85 16.52 8.97
C VAL A 225 -2.82 17.65 9.06
N THR A 226 -2.93 18.53 10.06
CA THR A 226 -2.08 19.73 10.19
C THR A 226 -0.60 19.38 10.31
N GLU A 227 -0.26 18.25 10.93
CA GLU A 227 1.12 17.79 11.12
C GLU A 227 1.69 17.00 9.94
N GLY A 228 0.86 16.66 8.94
CA GLY A 228 1.24 15.85 7.78
C GLY A 228 2.43 16.43 7.00
N PRO A 229 2.38 17.72 6.58
CA PRO A 229 3.49 18.39 5.92
C PRO A 229 4.83 18.29 6.68
N SER A 230 4.81 18.60 7.99
CA SER A 230 5.99 18.53 8.85
C SER A 230 6.55 17.11 8.95
N ALA A 231 5.66 16.12 9.08
CA ALA A 231 6.04 14.71 9.12
C ALA A 231 6.67 14.26 7.79
N LEU A 232 6.13 14.70 6.65
CA LEU A 232 6.69 14.40 5.33
C LEU A 232 8.09 15.00 5.15
N PHE A 233 8.26 16.28 5.49
CA PHE A 233 9.55 16.94 5.42
C PHE A 233 10.62 16.25 6.29
N SER A 234 10.23 15.77 7.47
CA SER A 234 11.14 15.08 8.41
C SER A 234 11.73 13.77 7.88
N PHE A 235 11.15 13.17 6.84
CA PHE A 235 11.65 11.93 6.27
C PHE A 235 13.02 12.06 5.57
N GLN A 236 13.44 13.28 5.22
CA GLN A 236 14.70 13.52 4.51
C GLN A 236 14.82 12.60 3.28
N LEU A 237 13.86 12.78 2.36
CA LEU A 237 13.70 11.90 1.20
C LEU A 237 15.00 11.78 0.40
N THR A 238 15.34 10.54 0.05
CA THR A 238 16.51 10.19 -0.73
C THR A 238 16.04 9.38 -1.93
N ILE A 239 16.63 9.64 -3.10
CA ILE A 239 16.36 8.87 -4.32
C ILE A 239 16.61 7.39 -4.03
N ALA A 240 15.64 6.54 -4.38
CA ALA A 240 15.65 5.14 -4.03
C ALA A 240 16.86 4.39 -4.61
N SER A 241 17.24 4.69 -5.85
CA SER A 241 18.41 4.11 -6.52
C SER A 241 19.75 4.51 -5.87
N LEU A 242 19.80 5.64 -5.17
CA LEU A 242 20.98 6.03 -4.39
C LEU A 242 21.00 5.37 -3.01
N ALA A 243 19.86 5.26 -2.34
CA ALA A 243 19.76 4.67 -1.01
C ALA A 243 19.93 3.14 -1.01
N TYR A 244 19.34 2.46 -2.00
CA TYR A 244 19.36 1.00 -2.14
C TYR A 244 19.52 0.59 -3.62
N PRO A 245 20.71 0.78 -4.22
CA PRO A 245 20.95 0.55 -5.64
C PRO A 245 20.61 -0.87 -6.08
N GLU A 246 20.92 -1.88 -5.27
CA GLU A 246 20.63 -3.30 -5.55
C GLU A 246 19.14 -3.58 -5.78
N ARG A 247 18.25 -2.71 -5.28
CA ARG A 247 16.81 -2.86 -5.39
C ARG A 247 16.19 -1.94 -6.43
N PHE A 248 16.76 -0.75 -6.62
CA PHE A 248 16.08 0.33 -7.34
C PHE A 248 16.86 0.97 -8.49
N ALA A 249 18.06 0.49 -8.83
CA ALA A 249 18.87 1.08 -9.91
C ALA A 249 18.18 1.11 -11.29
N GLY A 250 17.18 0.26 -11.53
CA GLY A 250 16.43 0.20 -12.78
C GLY A 250 15.15 1.04 -12.83
N TYR A 251 14.77 1.73 -11.74
CA TYR A 251 13.55 2.54 -11.69
C TYR A 251 13.85 4.03 -11.88
N PRO A 252 12.89 4.82 -12.41
CA PRO A 252 12.99 6.27 -12.42
C PRO A 252 12.92 6.84 -11.00
N ASN A 253 13.15 8.15 -10.88
CA ASN A 253 13.24 8.85 -9.59
C ASN A 253 11.88 9.40 -9.10
N ASP A 254 10.76 8.91 -9.64
CA ASP A 254 9.38 9.31 -9.29
C ASP A 254 8.71 8.46 -8.21
#